data_AF-A0A964H962-F1
#
_entry.id   AF-A0A964H962-F1
#
_cell.length_a   1.000
_cell.length_b   1.000
_cell.length_c   1.000
_cell.angle_alpha   90.00
_cell.angle_beta   90.00
_cell.angle_gamma   90.00
#
_symmetry.space_group_name_H-M   'P 1'
#
loop_
_entity.id
_entity.type
_entity.pdbx_description
1 polymer ?
#
loop_
_entity_poly.entity_id
_entity_poly.type
_entity_poly.pdbx_seq_one_letter_code
_entity_poly.pdbx_strand_id
1 'polypeptide(L)'
;MVSAGTGRYVWEALPERAPAPPDNPTTPEKVALGERLFHDTALSRDRTLSCASCHDVRTGAGTDSRATSLGIQGQVGSRNAPTVWNAAFQSLLFWDGRTPSLEEQAKGPPVNPAEMGMPSLDAVAARVRDDPSYRA
;
A
#
# COMPACT_ATOMS: atom_id res chain seq x y z
N MET A 1 31.50 22.90 0.42
CA MET A 1 30.71 23.74 1.35
C MET A 1 29.28 23.72 0.87
N VAL A 2 28.43 22.87 1.44
CA VAL A 2 26.98 22.94 1.16
C VAL A 2 26.43 23.99 2.10
N SER A 3 26.01 25.12 1.55
CA SER A 3 25.32 26.16 2.31
C SER A 3 24.04 25.56 2.87
N ALA A 4 23.97 25.41 4.19
CA ALA A 4 22.74 25.03 4.88
C ALA A 4 21.78 26.21 4.77
N GLY A 5 20.84 26.13 3.81
CA GLY A 5 19.79 27.11 3.67
C GLY A 5 18.96 27.18 4.96
N THR A 6 18.91 28.36 5.56
CA THR A 6 18.14 28.71 6.76
C THR A 6 16.62 28.80 6.49
N GLY A 7 16.12 28.07 5.50
CA GLY A 7 14.70 28.07 5.15
C GLY A 7 13.89 27.44 6.27
N ARG A 8 13.05 28.25 6.95
CA ARG A 8 12.00 27.71 7.82
C ARG A 8 11.15 26.74 7.00
N TYR A 9 10.98 25.52 7.49
CA TYR A 9 9.97 24.62 6.96
C TYR A 9 8.60 25.30 7.12
N VAL A 10 7.90 25.48 6.00
CA VAL A 10 6.54 26.02 6.01
C VAL A 10 5.62 24.82 6.17
N TRP A 11 4.94 24.75 7.32
CA TRP A 11 3.88 23.77 7.52
C TRP A 11 2.67 24.18 6.69
N GLU A 12 2.19 23.26 5.87
CA GLU A 12 1.00 23.44 5.04
C GLU A 12 -0.13 22.56 5.56
N ALA A 13 -1.37 23.03 5.41
CA ALA A 13 -2.53 22.18 5.64
C ALA A 13 -2.60 21.10 4.56
N LEU A 14 -3.09 19.91 4.92
CA LEU A 14 -3.39 18.90 3.91
C LEU A 14 -4.44 19.44 2.94
N PRO A 15 -4.26 19.24 1.63
CA PRO A 15 -5.29 19.59 0.66
C PRO A 15 -6.50 18.68 0.82
N GLU A 16 -7.67 19.13 0.34
CA GLU A 16 -8.91 18.36 0.38
C GLU A 16 -8.88 17.07 -0.46
N ARG A 17 -7.95 16.99 -1.42
CA ARG A 17 -7.80 15.86 -2.33
C ARG A 17 -6.34 15.45 -2.43
N ALA A 18 -6.10 14.15 -2.43
CA ALA A 18 -4.79 13.59 -2.74
C ALA A 18 -4.39 13.88 -4.20
N PRO A 19 -3.08 13.99 -4.50
CA PRO A 19 -2.61 14.08 -5.87
C PRO A 19 -2.95 12.79 -6.63
N ALA A 20 -3.20 12.94 -7.93
CA ALA A 20 -3.37 11.81 -8.85
C ALA A 20 -2.25 11.84 -9.91
N PRO A 21 -1.65 10.70 -10.27
CA PRO A 21 -0.69 10.66 -11.37
C PRO A 21 -1.36 11.08 -12.69
N PRO A 22 -0.69 11.91 -13.53
CA PRO A 22 -1.28 12.37 -14.80
C PRO A 22 -1.67 11.24 -15.77
N ASP A 23 -0.91 10.16 -15.76
CA ASP A 23 -1.11 8.95 -16.57
C ASP A 23 -2.03 7.91 -15.89
N ASN A 24 -2.33 8.09 -14.60
CA ASN A 24 -3.25 7.25 -13.84
C ASN A 24 -4.23 8.11 -13.01
N PRO A 25 -5.12 8.88 -13.67
CA PRO A 25 -6.04 9.76 -12.96
C PRO A 25 -7.00 8.96 -12.07
N THR A 26 -7.32 9.52 -10.91
CA THR A 26 -8.31 8.98 -9.98
C THR A 26 -9.72 9.13 -10.55
N THR A 27 -10.48 8.03 -10.59
CA THR A 27 -11.91 8.03 -10.91
C THR A 27 -12.68 7.33 -9.78
N PRO A 28 -13.98 7.59 -9.61
CA PRO A 28 -14.80 6.89 -8.61
C PRO A 28 -14.73 5.36 -8.73
N GLU A 29 -14.67 4.84 -9.95
CA GLU A 29 -14.59 3.40 -10.24
C GLU A 29 -13.25 2.81 -9.80
N LYS A 30 -12.13 3.54 -10.05
CA LYS A 30 -10.81 3.13 -9.57
C LYS A 30 -10.71 3.18 -8.05
N VAL A 31 -11.34 4.17 -7.41
CA VAL A 31 -11.39 4.27 -5.94
C VAL A 31 -12.15 3.07 -5.37
N ALA A 32 -13.34 2.77 -5.90
CA ALA A 32 -14.14 1.63 -5.45
C ALA A 32 -13.43 0.28 -5.67
N LEU A 33 -12.77 0.10 -6.83
CA LEU A 33 -11.97 -1.09 -7.12
C LEU A 33 -10.77 -1.20 -6.17
N GLY A 34 -10.06 -0.08 -5.93
CA GLY A 34 -8.91 -0.02 -5.03
C GLY A 34 -9.29 -0.34 -3.58
N GLU A 35 -10.39 0.22 -3.08
CA GLU A 35 -10.93 -0.10 -1.75
C GLU A 35 -11.21 -1.60 -1.62
N ARG A 36 -11.86 -2.18 -2.63
CA ARG A 36 -12.13 -3.61 -2.65
C ARG A 36 -10.85 -4.43 -2.61
N LEU A 37 -9.88 -4.15 -3.49
CA LEU A 37 -8.60 -4.86 -3.53
C LEU A 37 -7.82 -4.72 -2.21
N PHE A 38 -7.88 -3.55 -1.56
CA PHE A 38 -7.19 -3.27 -0.30
C PHE A 38 -7.64 -4.20 0.84
N HIS A 39 -8.90 -4.62 0.81
CA HIS A 39 -9.53 -5.49 1.81
C HIS A 39 -9.64 -6.95 1.36
N ASP A 40 -9.23 -7.29 0.14
CA ASP A 40 -9.43 -8.63 -0.42
C ASP A 40 -8.31 -9.60 -0.01
N THR A 41 -8.63 -10.54 0.87
CA THR A 41 -7.66 -11.57 1.27
C THR A 41 -7.35 -12.55 0.15
N ALA A 42 -8.19 -12.63 -0.90
CA ALA A 42 -7.91 -13.48 -2.04
C ALA A 42 -6.60 -13.10 -2.75
N LEU A 43 -6.05 -11.91 -2.52
CA LEU A 43 -4.79 -11.49 -3.12
C LEU A 43 -3.56 -12.13 -2.45
N SER A 44 -3.67 -12.75 -1.26
CA SER A 44 -2.60 -13.57 -0.70
C SER A 44 -2.64 -15.02 -1.21
N ARG A 45 -1.48 -15.68 -1.17
CA ARG A 45 -1.35 -17.06 -1.65
C ARG A 45 -2.25 -18.04 -0.90
N ASP A 46 -2.36 -17.89 0.41
CA ASP A 46 -3.18 -18.75 1.29
C ASP A 46 -4.56 -18.17 1.63
N ARG A 47 -4.90 -17.01 1.05
CA ARG A 47 -6.15 -16.27 1.25
C ARG A 47 -6.41 -15.77 2.67
N THR A 48 -5.36 -15.53 3.45
CA THR A 48 -5.45 -15.06 4.84
C THR A 48 -5.13 -13.58 5.04
N LEU A 49 -4.49 -12.92 4.06
CA LEU A 49 -3.98 -11.56 4.21
C LEU A 49 -4.44 -10.64 3.08
N SER A 50 -4.71 -9.40 3.45
CA SER A 50 -4.96 -8.27 2.55
C SER A 50 -4.04 -7.10 2.93
N CYS A 51 -4.07 -5.99 2.18
CA CYS A 51 -3.36 -4.78 2.56
C CYS A 51 -3.79 -4.31 3.96
N ALA A 52 -5.09 -4.39 4.25
CA ALA A 52 -5.68 -4.01 5.52
C ALA A 52 -5.23 -4.86 6.72
N SER A 53 -4.65 -6.04 6.49
CA SER A 53 -4.14 -6.90 7.57
C SER A 53 -2.94 -6.26 8.29
N CYS A 54 -2.10 -5.50 7.58
CA CYS A 54 -0.95 -4.77 8.12
C CYS A 54 -1.19 -3.25 8.19
N HIS A 55 -2.14 -2.74 7.41
CA HIS A 55 -2.48 -1.33 7.31
C HIS A 55 -3.95 -1.09 7.66
N ASP A 56 -4.33 -1.34 8.91
CA ASP A 56 -5.73 -1.23 9.33
C ASP A 56 -6.20 0.23 9.40
N VAL A 57 -6.92 0.65 8.37
CA VAL A 57 -7.52 1.99 8.26
C VAL A 57 -8.82 2.15 9.06
N ARG A 58 -9.41 1.06 9.57
CA ARG A 58 -10.68 1.12 10.32
C ARG A 58 -10.45 1.40 11.79
N THR A 59 -9.48 0.74 12.42
CA THR A 59 -9.22 0.88 13.86
C THR A 59 -7.77 1.19 14.21
N GLY A 60 -6.83 0.83 13.33
CA GLY A 60 -5.39 0.93 13.58
C GLY A 60 -4.70 2.18 13.04
N ALA A 61 -5.42 3.25 12.71
CA ALA A 61 -4.85 4.48 12.13
C ALA A 61 -3.97 4.25 10.88
N GLY A 62 -4.32 3.24 10.08
CA GLY A 62 -3.59 2.84 8.87
C GLY A 62 -2.36 1.94 9.11
N THR A 63 -2.17 1.43 10.34
CA THR A 63 -1.11 0.48 10.73
C THR A 63 -1.70 -0.65 11.57
N ASP A 64 -0.91 -1.69 11.82
CA ASP A 64 -1.27 -2.83 12.67
C ASP A 64 -0.79 -2.67 14.13
N SER A 65 -0.14 -1.55 14.45
CA SER A 65 0.41 -1.22 15.77
C SER A 65 1.41 -2.25 16.33
N ARG A 66 2.06 -3.04 15.47
CA ARG A 66 3.10 -4.00 15.86
C ARG A 66 4.50 -3.44 15.65
N ALA A 67 5.47 -3.96 16.39
CA ALA A 67 6.88 -3.64 16.15
C ALA A 67 7.31 -4.05 14.73
N THR A 68 6.85 -5.21 14.28
CA THR A 68 6.91 -5.69 12.90
C THR A 68 5.65 -6.49 12.59
N SER A 69 5.19 -6.45 11.34
CA SER A 69 3.94 -7.09 10.95
C SER A 69 4.06 -8.61 10.81
N LEU A 70 2.92 -9.28 10.98
CA LEU A 70 2.79 -10.72 10.69
C LEU A 70 2.29 -10.89 9.25
N GLY A 71 3.08 -11.57 8.44
CA GLY A 71 2.70 -11.97 7.10
C GLY A 71 2.27 -13.43 7.00
N ILE A 72 2.33 -13.97 5.79
CA ILE A 72 1.72 -15.25 5.43
C ILE A 72 2.25 -16.38 6.32
N GLN A 73 1.34 -17.22 6.81
CA GLN A 73 1.64 -18.30 7.77
C GLN A 73 2.26 -17.81 9.10
N GLY A 74 2.03 -16.55 9.48
CA GLY A 74 2.53 -15.98 10.73
C GLY A 74 4.02 -15.62 10.69
N GLN A 75 4.62 -15.55 9.50
CA GLN A 75 6.00 -15.08 9.35
C GLN A 75 6.13 -13.63 9.86
N VAL A 76 7.23 -13.34 10.54
CA VAL A 76 7.48 -12.01 11.11
C VAL A 76 8.31 -11.18 10.12
N GLY A 77 7.80 -10.01 9.74
CA GLY A 77 8.52 -9.07 8.89
C GLY A 77 9.74 -8.45 9.58
N SER A 78 10.58 -7.77 8.80
CA SER A 78 11.82 -7.15 9.29
C SER A 78 11.67 -5.67 9.69
N ARG A 79 10.54 -5.04 9.37
CA ARG A 79 10.28 -3.62 9.63
C ARG A 79 8.82 -3.42 10.08
N ASN A 80 8.57 -2.34 10.81
CA ASN A 80 7.23 -1.87 11.14
C ASN A 80 6.48 -1.48 9.85
N ALA A 81 5.18 -1.74 9.79
CA ALA A 81 4.31 -1.23 8.73
C ALA A 81 3.93 0.24 9.02
N PRO A 82 4.42 1.22 8.22
CA PRO A 82 4.05 2.62 8.40
C PRO A 82 2.56 2.82 8.08
N THR A 83 1.97 3.93 8.53
CA THR A 83 0.59 4.24 8.17
C THR A 83 0.43 4.50 6.68
N VAL A 84 -0.69 4.06 6.09
CA VAL A 84 -1.09 4.43 4.73
C VAL A 84 -1.81 5.78 4.67
N TRP A 85 -2.19 6.36 5.81
CA TRP A 85 -2.80 7.69 5.83
C TRP A 85 -1.79 8.74 5.39
N ASN A 86 -2.22 9.60 4.47
CA ASN A 86 -1.40 10.65 3.86
C ASN A 86 -0.17 10.15 3.07
N ALA A 87 -0.05 8.84 2.83
CA ALA A 87 1.08 8.28 2.07
C ALA A 87 1.16 8.83 0.63
N ALA A 88 0.03 9.23 0.04
CA ALA A 88 -0.03 9.86 -1.27
C ALA A 88 0.72 11.21 -1.37
N PHE A 89 1.04 11.84 -0.23
CA PHE A 89 1.79 13.11 -0.19
C PHE A 89 3.29 12.92 0.05
N GLN A 90 3.76 11.68 0.20
CA GLN A 90 5.17 11.39 0.39
C GLN A 90 5.90 11.35 -0.95
N SER A 91 7.08 11.97 -1.03
CA SER A 91 7.90 11.96 -2.25
C SER A 91 8.56 10.62 -2.53
N LEU A 92 8.78 9.81 -1.49
CA LEU A 92 9.36 8.47 -1.54
C LEU A 92 8.63 7.57 -0.53
N LEU A 93 8.52 6.29 -0.86
CA LEU A 93 7.83 5.28 -0.06
C LEU A 93 8.75 4.14 0.36
N PHE A 94 8.27 3.35 1.33
CA PHE A 94 9.05 2.46 2.19
C PHE A 94 10.06 3.20 3.08
N TRP A 95 10.51 2.51 4.14
CA TRP A 95 11.51 3.01 5.08
C TRP A 95 12.84 3.41 4.44
N ASP A 96 13.20 2.81 3.31
CA ASP A 96 14.43 3.10 2.56
C ASP A 96 14.19 4.02 1.34
N GLY A 97 12.97 4.51 1.15
CA GLY A 97 12.62 5.43 0.07
C GLY A 97 12.78 4.83 -1.34
N ARG A 98 12.80 3.49 -1.48
CA ARG A 98 13.17 2.84 -2.74
C ARG A 98 12.13 2.94 -3.86
N THR A 99 10.91 3.38 -3.56
CA THR A 99 9.84 3.53 -4.57
C THR A 99 9.32 4.96 -4.62
N PRO A 100 9.15 5.55 -5.82
CA PRO A 100 8.74 6.94 -5.98
C PRO A 100 7.21 7.15 -6.02
N SER A 101 6.41 6.08 -6.04
CA SER A 101 4.95 6.17 -6.16
C SER A 101 4.22 5.02 -5.47
N LEU A 102 2.95 5.23 -5.13
CA LEU A 102 2.09 4.22 -4.51
C LEU A 102 1.84 3.04 -5.47
N GLU A 103 1.73 3.31 -6.77
CA GLU A 103 1.54 2.29 -7.81
C GLU A 103 2.73 1.33 -7.89
N GLU A 104 3.96 1.83 -7.74
CA GLU A 104 5.15 0.96 -7.67
C GLU A 104 5.26 0.27 -6.31
N GLN A 105 4.93 0.95 -5.22
CA GLN A 105 4.95 0.39 -3.87
C GLN A 105 4.02 -0.82 -3.74
N ALA A 106 2.79 -0.71 -4.28
CA ALA A 106 1.74 -1.72 -4.19
C ALA A 106 2.09 -3.06 -4.89
N LYS A 107 3.08 -3.07 -5.79
CA LYS A 107 3.55 -4.28 -6.47
C LYS A 107 4.36 -5.21 -5.55
N GLY A 108 4.97 -4.66 -4.49
CA GLY A 108 5.85 -5.42 -3.59
C GLY A 108 5.12 -6.42 -2.69
N PRO A 109 4.17 -5.96 -1.84
CA PRO A 109 3.52 -6.80 -0.83
C PRO A 109 2.87 -8.09 -1.36
N PRO A 110 2.13 -8.07 -2.49
CA PRO A 110 1.50 -9.28 -3.03
C PRO A 110 2.47 -10.43 -3.26
N VAL A 111 3.70 -10.12 -3.72
CA VAL A 111 4.70 -11.13 -4.10
C VAL A 111 5.82 -11.32 -3.07
N ASN A 112 5.84 -10.52 -1.99
CA ASN A 112 6.83 -10.71 -0.93
C ASN A 112 6.51 -12.01 -0.17
N PRO A 113 7.45 -12.99 -0.09
CA PRO A 113 7.23 -14.29 0.54
C PRO A 113 6.98 -14.22 2.06
N ALA A 114 7.38 -13.12 2.71
CA ALA A 114 7.12 -12.87 4.12
C ALA A 114 5.89 -11.95 4.35
N GLU A 115 5.20 -11.51 3.29
CA GLU A 115 3.97 -10.71 3.38
C GLU A 115 2.79 -11.50 2.81
N MET A 116 2.44 -11.35 1.52
CA MET A 116 1.26 -12.03 0.93
C MET A 116 1.62 -13.27 0.07
N GLY A 117 2.88 -13.41 -0.33
CA GLY A 117 3.46 -14.67 -0.81
C GLY A 117 3.00 -15.20 -2.16
N MET A 118 2.38 -14.39 -3.03
CA MET A 118 2.04 -14.81 -4.39
C MET A 118 3.30 -15.03 -5.25
N PRO A 119 3.28 -16.00 -6.19
CA PRO A 119 4.48 -16.35 -6.95
C PRO A 119 4.88 -15.29 -7.99
N SER A 120 3.94 -14.46 -8.45
CA SER A 120 4.17 -13.38 -9.40
C SER A 120 3.00 -12.40 -9.41
N LEU A 121 3.21 -11.20 -9.95
CA LEU A 121 2.13 -10.24 -10.20
C LEU A 121 1.11 -10.77 -11.22
N ASP A 122 1.54 -11.59 -12.18
CA ASP A 122 0.62 -12.24 -13.12
C ASP A 122 -0.33 -13.19 -12.42
N ALA A 123 0.14 -13.91 -11.38
CA ALA A 123 -0.71 -14.76 -10.57
C ALA A 123 -1.71 -13.96 -9.73
N VAL A 124 -1.32 -12.77 -9.24
CA VAL A 124 -2.23 -11.83 -8.55
C VAL A 124 -3.30 -11.34 -9.54
N ALA A 125 -2.89 -10.89 -10.73
CA ALA A 125 -3.82 -10.43 -11.75
C ALA A 125 -4.74 -11.56 -12.25
N ALA A 126 -4.25 -12.79 -12.37
CA ALA A 126 -5.06 -13.95 -12.72
C ALA A 126 -6.14 -14.21 -11.65
N ARG A 127 -5.78 -14.14 -10.37
CA ARG A 127 -6.73 -14.29 -9.26
C ARG A 127 -7.90 -13.31 -9.37
N VAL A 128 -7.62 -12.05 -9.69
CA VAL A 128 -8.65 -11.01 -9.88
C VAL A 128 -9.50 -11.29 -11.12
N ARG A 129 -8.89 -11.66 -12.26
CA ARG A 129 -9.61 -11.96 -13.51
C ARG A 129 -10.54 -13.17 -13.40
N ASP A 130 -10.14 -14.16 -12.61
CA ASP A 130 -10.85 -15.43 -12.46
C ASP A 130 -12.02 -15.33 -11.47
N ASP A 131 -12.03 -14.31 -10.62
CA ASP A 131 -13.15 -14.05 -9.72
C ASP A 131 -14.29 -13.31 -10.46
N PRO A 132 -15.45 -13.96 -10.67
CA PRO A 132 -16.56 -13.36 -11.40
C PRO A 132 -17.11 -12.10 -10.74
N SER A 133 -16.93 -11.94 -9.43
CA SER A 133 -17.44 -10.77 -8.72
C SER A 133 -16.66 -9.49 -9.06
N TYR A 134 -15.47 -9.58 -9.64
CA TYR A 134 -14.74 -8.42 -10.21
C TYR A 134 -15.16 -8.06 -11.63
N ARG A 135 -16.04 -8.85 -12.25
CA ARG A 135 -16.60 -8.54 -13.57
C ARG A 135 -17.82 -7.65 -13.36
N ALA A 136 -17.72 -6.41 -13.82
CA ALA A 136 -18.84 -5.46 -13.85
C ALA A 136 -19.90 -5.89 -14.87
#